data_AF-A0A625ERZ8-F1
#
_entry.id   AF-A0A625ERZ8-F1
#
_cell.length_a   1.000
_cell.length_b   1.000
_cell.length_c   1.000
_cell.angle_alpha   90.00
_cell.angle_beta   90.00
_cell.angle_gamma   90.00
#
_symmetry.space_group_name_H-M   'P 1'
#
loop_
_entity.id
_entity.type
_entity.pdbx_description
1 polymer ?
#
loop_
_entity_poly.entity_id
_entity_poly.type
_entity_poly.pdbx_seq_one_letter_code
_entity_poly.pdbx_strand_id
1 'polypeptide(L)'
;MKKLMVVPLLCGLLFGCDNKAEQFQFEAASKAALSAPDPFLALKQFDKQAGDYGKDCGESLGEVIFGVSAGRRAACEKRLEMQTKIVVASVDKGSMPAFMFLLDSGPKYPPVYLTDMPADYANRQRARLFELARSLPPAKENAELFRRAAEDLQTGNNVMQDSTAAIALYKKAWQAGDKSAADELSDVYAFLGDTPRAYFWKIRAHSNPEYTKDVNKLAPEEKVVIQRKAADVTQTDI
;
A
#
# COMPACT_ATOMS: atom_id res chain seq x y z
N MET A 1 -19.80 -57.35 7.79
CA MET A 1 -19.44 -56.13 7.03
C MET A 1 -19.21 -54.99 8.01
N LYS A 2 -18.31 -54.05 7.65
CA LYS A 2 -17.70 -52.96 8.45
C LYS A 2 -16.60 -53.39 9.42
N LYS A 3 -15.39 -53.56 8.88
CA LYS A 3 -14.14 -53.39 9.64
C LYS A 3 -13.85 -51.88 9.68
N LEU A 4 -13.86 -51.28 10.87
CA LEU A 4 -13.25 -49.97 11.10
C LEU A 4 -11.74 -50.11 10.87
N MET A 5 -11.22 -49.47 9.83
CA MET A 5 -9.79 -49.20 9.74
C MET A 5 -9.51 -47.92 10.53
N VAL A 6 -8.95 -48.09 11.71
CA VAL A 6 -8.25 -47.03 12.45
C VAL A 6 -6.98 -46.74 11.66
N VAL A 7 -6.94 -45.62 10.94
CA VAL A 7 -5.70 -45.08 10.39
C VAL A 7 -4.98 -44.39 11.54
N PRO A 8 -3.79 -44.85 11.96
CA PRO A 8 -3.03 -44.15 12.97
C PRO A 8 -2.51 -42.85 12.37
N LEU A 9 -2.98 -41.71 12.91
CA LEU A 9 -2.28 -40.44 12.82
C LEU A 9 -0.91 -40.62 13.49
N LEU A 10 0.09 -40.97 12.68
CA LEU A 10 1.48 -40.90 13.09
C LEU A 10 1.90 -39.43 13.03
N CYS A 11 1.86 -38.79 14.20
CA CYS A 11 2.63 -37.61 14.53
C CYS A 11 4.12 -37.91 14.28
N GLY A 12 4.59 -37.57 13.09
CA GLY A 12 6.01 -37.58 12.75
C GLY A 12 6.67 -36.28 13.21
N LEU A 13 7.11 -36.26 14.47
CA LEU A 13 8.25 -35.44 14.88
C LEU A 13 9.49 -35.96 14.13
N LEU A 14 9.80 -35.36 12.97
CA LEU A 14 11.05 -35.58 12.26
C LEU A 14 11.80 -34.24 12.20
N PHE A 15 12.45 -33.89 13.30
CA PHE A 15 13.53 -32.92 13.29
C PHE A 15 14.75 -33.58 12.65
N GLY A 16 14.89 -33.40 11.34
CA GLY A 16 16.07 -33.77 10.56
C GLY A 16 15.80 -34.72 9.39
N CYS A 17 16.13 -34.25 8.18
CA CYS A 17 16.24 -34.95 6.88
C CYS A 17 15.01 -34.92 5.95
N ASP A 18 14.80 -33.80 5.24
CA ASP A 18 15.14 -33.60 3.81
C ASP A 18 14.33 -32.39 3.31
N ASN A 19 14.97 -31.23 3.13
CA ASN A 19 14.32 -29.98 2.66
C ASN A 19 13.61 -30.15 1.29
N LYS A 20 13.80 -31.29 0.60
CA LYS A 20 13.16 -31.60 -0.68
C LYS A 20 11.63 -31.70 -0.61
N ALA A 21 11.07 -32.21 0.48
CA ALA A 21 9.61 -32.32 0.59
C ALA A 21 8.95 -30.93 0.73
N GLU A 22 9.51 -30.09 1.59
CA GLU A 22 9.11 -28.69 1.73
C GLU A 22 9.35 -27.89 0.45
N GLN A 23 10.50 -28.11 -0.21
CA GLN A 23 10.81 -27.45 -1.48
C GLN A 23 9.85 -27.87 -2.59
N PHE A 24 9.46 -29.14 -2.68
CA PHE A 24 8.48 -29.61 -3.66
C PHE A 24 7.10 -29.01 -3.40
N GLN A 25 6.68 -28.93 -2.13
CA GLN A 25 5.44 -28.26 -1.74
C GLN A 25 5.47 -26.76 -2.10
N PHE A 26 6.58 -26.09 -1.81
CA PHE A 26 6.82 -24.70 -2.19
C PHE A 26 6.71 -24.50 -3.71
N GLU A 27 7.33 -25.35 -4.51
CA GLU A 27 7.30 -25.27 -5.98
C GLU A 27 5.90 -25.52 -6.54
N ALA A 28 5.16 -26.48 -5.97
CA ALA A 28 3.76 -26.74 -6.34
C ALA A 28 2.85 -25.56 -5.99
N ALA A 29 3.00 -24.98 -4.79
CA ALA A 29 2.27 -23.80 -4.34
C ALA A 29 2.58 -22.59 -5.24
N SER A 30 3.86 -22.39 -5.57
CA SER A 30 4.33 -21.33 -6.47
C SER A 30 3.63 -21.40 -7.83
N LYS A 31 3.61 -22.60 -8.45
CA LYS A 31 2.97 -22.82 -9.75
C LYS A 31 1.47 -22.57 -9.68
N ALA A 32 0.81 -23.04 -8.62
CA ALA A 32 -0.62 -22.83 -8.42
C ALA A 32 -0.97 -21.34 -8.30
N ALA A 33 -0.20 -20.58 -7.51
CA ALA A 33 -0.42 -19.16 -7.31
C ALA A 33 -0.24 -18.35 -8.61
N LEU A 34 0.87 -18.56 -9.33
CA LEU A 34 1.13 -17.85 -10.59
C LEU A 34 0.10 -18.16 -11.69
N SER A 35 -0.47 -19.37 -11.66
CA SER A 35 -1.49 -19.81 -12.62
C SER A 35 -2.90 -19.27 -12.29
N ALA A 36 -3.10 -18.67 -11.11
CA ALA A 36 -4.40 -18.13 -10.73
C ALA A 36 -4.81 -16.95 -11.64
N PRO A 37 -6.12 -16.69 -11.82
CA PRO A 37 -6.61 -15.51 -12.54
C PRO A 37 -6.09 -14.20 -11.93
N ASP A 38 -6.11 -14.10 -10.60
CA ASP A 38 -5.44 -13.05 -9.84
C ASP A 38 -4.49 -13.70 -8.81
N PRO A 39 -3.17 -13.76 -9.10
CA PRO A 39 -2.19 -14.36 -8.20
C PRO A 39 -2.13 -13.69 -6.82
N PHE A 40 -2.49 -12.41 -6.69
CA PHE A 40 -2.45 -11.68 -5.43
C PHE A 40 -3.51 -12.19 -4.46
N LEU A 41 -4.70 -12.53 -4.96
CA LEU A 41 -5.73 -13.19 -4.17
C LEU A 41 -5.33 -14.61 -3.75
N ALA A 42 -4.43 -15.26 -4.51
CA ALA A 42 -3.87 -16.56 -4.18
C ALA A 42 -2.67 -16.48 -3.21
N LEU A 43 -2.13 -15.29 -2.92
CA LEU A 43 -0.93 -15.12 -2.11
C LEU A 43 -1.07 -15.71 -0.69
N LYS A 44 -2.22 -15.50 -0.04
CA LYS A 44 -2.50 -16.10 1.27
C LYS A 44 -2.50 -17.63 1.23
N GLN A 45 -3.05 -18.20 0.15
CA GLN A 45 -3.09 -19.64 -0.02
C GLN A 45 -1.70 -20.20 -0.35
N PHE A 46 -0.92 -19.47 -1.17
CA PHE A 46 0.49 -19.76 -1.40
C PHE A 46 1.26 -19.80 -0.08
N ASP A 47 1.14 -18.77 0.77
CA ASP A 47 1.88 -18.69 2.02
C ASP A 47 1.55 -19.84 2.97
N LYS A 48 0.29 -20.27 2.98
CA LYS A 48 -0.17 -21.45 3.73
C LYS A 48 0.38 -22.75 3.17
N GLN A 49 0.40 -22.92 1.84
CA GLN A 49 0.84 -24.16 1.19
C GLN A 49 2.35 -24.30 1.10
N ALA A 50 3.08 -23.19 1.06
CA ALA A 50 4.54 -23.14 1.08
C ALA A 50 5.14 -23.60 2.42
N GLY A 51 4.35 -23.66 3.48
CA GLY A 51 4.79 -24.08 4.82
C GLY A 51 5.88 -23.18 5.39
N ASP A 52 6.78 -23.77 6.17
CA ASP A 52 7.87 -23.07 6.88
C ASP A 52 9.11 -22.80 6.00
N TYR A 53 9.06 -23.23 4.74
CA TYR A 53 10.12 -23.00 3.77
C TYR A 53 10.34 -21.49 3.57
N GLY A 54 11.51 -21.00 3.98
CA GLY A 54 11.91 -19.58 3.86
C GLY A 54 11.07 -18.59 4.67
N LYS A 55 10.37 -19.02 5.73
CA LYS A 55 9.53 -18.17 6.58
C LYS A 55 10.33 -17.52 7.74
N ASP A 56 9.85 -16.43 8.34
CA ASP A 56 10.33 -15.90 9.64
C ASP A 56 11.87 -15.79 9.76
N CYS A 57 12.51 -15.22 8.74
CA CYS A 57 13.97 -15.26 8.59
C CYS A 57 14.68 -14.17 9.38
N GLY A 58 15.52 -14.56 10.34
CA GLY A 58 16.21 -13.62 11.23
C GLY A 58 15.34 -13.15 12.39
N GLU A 59 14.15 -13.75 12.57
CA GLU A 59 13.20 -13.41 13.63
C GLU A 59 13.32 -14.35 14.84
N SER A 60 13.94 -15.53 14.66
CA SER A 60 14.15 -16.44 15.77
C SER A 60 15.32 -16.00 16.66
N LEU A 61 15.17 -16.16 17.99
CA LEU A 61 16.23 -15.82 18.95
C LEU A 61 17.57 -16.51 18.61
N GLY A 62 17.51 -17.73 18.08
CA GLY A 62 18.70 -18.46 17.62
C GLY A 62 19.39 -17.79 16.42
N GLU A 63 18.64 -17.31 15.43
CA GLU A 63 19.20 -16.61 14.27
C GLU A 63 19.75 -15.23 14.62
N VAL A 64 19.15 -14.55 15.61
CA VAL A 64 19.65 -13.27 16.12
C VAL A 64 20.99 -13.45 16.84
N ILE A 65 21.14 -14.51 17.63
CA ILE A 65 22.35 -14.76 18.43
C ILE A 65 23.47 -15.41 17.60
N PHE A 66 23.12 -16.37 16.73
CA PHE A 66 24.10 -17.22 16.04
C PHE A 66 24.19 -16.93 14.53
N GLY A 67 23.40 -15.98 14.02
CA GLY A 67 23.31 -15.67 12.60
C GLY A 67 22.47 -16.66 11.80
N VAL A 68 22.05 -16.24 10.61
CA VAL A 68 21.28 -17.07 9.67
C VAL A 68 22.21 -17.91 8.80
N SER A 69 22.00 -19.23 8.78
CA SER A 69 22.77 -20.16 7.94
C SER A 69 22.60 -19.84 6.45
N ALA A 70 23.61 -20.16 5.62
CA ALA A 70 23.55 -19.88 4.18
C ALA A 70 22.35 -20.55 3.49
N GLY A 71 22.05 -21.81 3.85
CA GLY A 71 20.90 -22.53 3.31
C GLY A 71 19.56 -21.92 3.74
N ARG A 72 19.46 -21.43 4.98
CA ARG A 72 18.26 -20.73 5.45
C ARG A 72 18.09 -19.41 4.70
N ARG A 73 19.15 -18.60 4.60
CA ARG A 73 19.15 -17.34 3.83
C ARG A 73 18.69 -17.55 2.38
N ALA A 74 19.20 -18.57 1.71
CA ALA A 74 18.79 -18.90 0.34
C ALA A 74 17.29 -19.28 0.24
N ALA A 75 16.75 -20.00 1.23
CA ALA A 75 15.32 -20.32 1.27
C ALA A 75 14.46 -19.05 1.49
N CYS A 76 14.92 -18.12 2.33
CA CYS A 76 14.27 -16.83 2.57
C CYS A 76 14.22 -15.99 1.29
N GLU A 77 15.37 -15.86 0.63
CA GLU A 77 15.49 -15.14 -0.64
C GLU A 77 14.59 -15.77 -1.71
N LYS A 78 14.56 -17.10 -1.83
CA LYS A 78 13.70 -17.82 -2.78
C LYS A 78 12.21 -17.59 -2.47
N ARG A 79 11.80 -17.55 -1.20
CA ARG A 79 10.42 -17.25 -0.82
C ARG A 79 10.04 -15.83 -1.18
N LEU A 80 10.87 -14.85 -0.81
CA LEU A 80 10.62 -13.44 -1.11
C LEU A 80 10.59 -13.20 -2.63
N GLU A 81 11.52 -13.80 -3.39
CA GLU A 81 11.53 -13.72 -4.85
C GLU A 81 10.22 -14.24 -5.45
N MET A 82 9.68 -15.34 -4.93
CA MET A 82 8.40 -15.88 -5.38
C MET A 82 7.22 -14.98 -5.00
N GLN A 83 7.19 -14.45 -3.78
CA GLN A 83 6.16 -13.49 -3.36
C GLN A 83 6.19 -12.24 -4.25
N THR A 84 7.38 -11.72 -4.56
CA THR A 84 7.58 -10.62 -5.52
C THR A 84 7.04 -10.98 -6.90
N LYS A 85 7.37 -12.16 -7.42
CA LYS A 85 6.86 -12.65 -8.72
C LYS A 85 5.33 -12.73 -8.74
N ILE A 86 4.70 -13.20 -7.66
CA ILE A 86 3.25 -13.27 -7.53
C ILE A 86 2.62 -11.87 -7.56
N VAL A 87 3.16 -10.91 -6.80
CA VAL A 87 2.67 -9.53 -6.78
C VAL A 87 2.81 -8.89 -8.17
N VAL A 88 4.00 -8.95 -8.78
CA VAL A 88 4.26 -8.38 -10.11
C VAL A 88 3.36 -9.00 -11.17
N ALA A 89 3.23 -10.33 -11.21
CA ALA A 89 2.36 -11.00 -12.16
C ALA A 89 0.89 -10.58 -12.02
N SER A 90 0.45 -10.24 -10.81
CA SER A 90 -0.91 -9.75 -10.56
C SER A 90 -1.11 -8.32 -11.05
N VAL A 91 -0.11 -7.46 -10.82
CA VAL A 91 -0.09 -6.09 -11.33
C VAL A 91 -0.14 -6.06 -12.86
N ASP A 92 0.65 -6.93 -13.51
CA ASP A 92 0.71 -7.08 -14.97
C ASP A 92 -0.61 -7.62 -15.54
N LYS A 93 -1.32 -8.47 -14.80
CA LYS A 93 -2.68 -8.93 -15.13
C LYS A 93 -3.77 -7.88 -14.86
N GLY A 94 -3.42 -6.72 -14.33
CA GLY A 94 -4.36 -5.62 -14.09
C GLY A 94 -5.05 -5.63 -12.74
N SER A 95 -4.60 -6.44 -11.77
CA SER A 95 -5.18 -6.47 -10.42
C SER A 95 -4.96 -5.14 -9.70
N MET A 96 -6.06 -4.40 -9.45
CA MET A 96 -6.01 -3.13 -8.71
C MET A 96 -5.54 -3.33 -7.26
N PRO A 97 -6.01 -4.35 -6.50
CA PRO A 97 -5.48 -4.61 -5.16
C PRO A 97 -3.97 -4.86 -5.14
N ALA A 98 -3.43 -5.63 -6.08
CA ALA A 98 -2.00 -5.87 -6.19
C ALA A 98 -1.22 -4.59 -6.54
N PHE A 99 -1.80 -3.75 -7.40
CA PHE A 99 -1.20 -2.48 -7.79
C PHE A 99 -1.13 -1.50 -6.61
N MET A 100 -2.22 -1.35 -5.87
CA MET A 100 -2.25 -0.53 -4.66
C MET A 100 -1.32 -1.09 -3.57
N PHE A 101 -1.25 -2.41 -3.42
CA PHE A 101 -0.28 -3.06 -2.54
C PHE A 101 1.15 -2.75 -2.94
N LEU A 102 1.51 -2.84 -4.22
CA LEU A 102 2.87 -2.58 -4.70
C LEU A 102 3.29 -1.11 -4.48
N LEU A 103 2.36 -0.17 -4.68
CA LEU A 103 2.57 1.26 -4.44
C LEU A 103 2.69 1.63 -2.96
N ASP A 104 2.37 0.71 -2.05
CA ASP A 104 2.46 0.96 -0.63
C ASP A 104 3.90 1.04 -0.13
N SER A 105 4.32 2.20 0.38
CA SER A 105 5.64 2.40 0.97
C SER A 105 5.67 2.06 2.46
N GLY A 106 4.51 1.86 3.08
CA GLY A 106 4.40 1.50 4.49
C GLY A 106 4.89 0.09 4.80
N PRO A 107 5.29 -0.20 6.06
CA PRO A 107 5.67 -1.54 6.48
C PRO A 107 4.58 -2.56 6.17
N LYS A 108 4.91 -3.58 5.36
CA LYS A 108 3.95 -4.59 4.90
C LYS A 108 4.59 -5.95 4.70
N TYR A 109 3.75 -6.98 4.69
CA TYR A 109 4.14 -8.35 4.37
C TYR A 109 3.31 -8.88 3.18
N PRO A 110 3.96 -9.50 2.18
CA PRO A 110 5.40 -9.59 1.99
C PRO A 110 6.05 -8.21 1.73
N PRO A 111 7.34 -8.02 2.06
CA PRO A 111 8.03 -6.73 1.92
C PRO A 111 8.40 -6.47 0.45
N VAL A 112 7.39 -6.28 -0.40
CA VAL A 112 7.55 -6.08 -1.85
C VAL A 112 7.24 -4.63 -2.19
N TYR A 113 8.27 -3.83 -2.40
CA TYR A 113 8.14 -2.39 -2.65
C TYR A 113 8.45 -2.03 -4.09
N LEU A 114 7.77 -1.03 -4.64
CA LEU A 114 8.05 -0.54 -5.98
C LEU A 114 9.50 -0.03 -6.13
N THR A 115 10.08 0.50 -5.05
CA THR A 115 11.47 1.00 -4.99
C THR A 115 12.52 -0.09 -5.21
N ASP A 116 12.17 -1.35 -4.96
CA ASP A 116 13.08 -2.48 -5.10
C ASP A 116 13.02 -3.11 -6.50
N MET A 117 12.12 -2.61 -7.36
CA MET A 117 11.92 -3.10 -8.72
C MET A 117 12.92 -2.47 -9.71
N PRO A 118 13.16 -3.11 -10.87
CA PRO A 118 13.89 -2.47 -11.97
C PRO A 118 13.32 -1.09 -12.30
N ALA A 119 14.20 -0.10 -12.52
CA ALA A 119 13.81 1.30 -12.65
C ALA A 119 12.81 1.54 -13.80
N ASP A 120 12.94 0.81 -14.90
CA ASP A 120 12.01 0.89 -16.04
C ASP A 120 10.60 0.40 -15.66
N TYR A 121 10.50 -0.69 -14.90
CA TYR A 121 9.24 -1.20 -14.39
C TYR A 121 8.63 -0.23 -13.39
N ALA A 122 9.42 0.25 -12.43
CA ALA A 122 8.98 1.23 -11.44
C ALA A 122 8.41 2.50 -12.10
N ASN A 123 9.10 3.04 -13.11
CA ASN A 123 8.65 4.21 -13.84
C ASN A 123 7.36 3.97 -14.63
N ARG A 124 7.19 2.78 -15.24
CA ARG A 124 5.92 2.42 -15.92
C ARG A 124 4.75 2.36 -14.94
N GLN A 125 4.94 1.78 -13.76
CA GLN A 125 3.88 1.69 -12.76
C GLN A 125 3.52 3.05 -12.16
N ARG A 126 4.51 3.95 -11.96
CA ARG A 126 4.24 5.35 -11.57
C ARG A 126 3.44 6.08 -12.64
N ALA A 127 3.84 5.99 -13.92
CA ALA A 127 3.06 6.59 -15.01
C ALA A 127 1.62 6.06 -15.05
N ARG A 128 1.44 4.75 -14.84
CA ARG A 128 0.12 4.12 -14.74
C ARG A 128 -0.71 4.68 -13.58
N LEU A 129 -0.11 4.96 -12.42
CA LEU A 129 -0.81 5.57 -11.29
C LEU A 129 -1.44 6.91 -11.68
N PHE A 130 -0.67 7.79 -12.31
CA PHE A 130 -1.18 9.11 -12.73
C PHE A 130 -2.22 9.02 -13.85
N GLU A 131 -2.05 8.10 -14.79
CA GLU A 131 -3.05 7.87 -15.84
C GLU A 131 -4.40 7.38 -15.28
N LEU A 132 -4.36 6.46 -14.31
CA LEU A 132 -5.56 6.01 -13.60
C LEU A 132 -6.18 7.15 -12.78
N ALA A 133 -5.37 7.90 -12.04
CA ALA A 133 -5.85 9.03 -11.22
C ALA A 133 -6.50 10.13 -12.05
N ARG A 134 -6.02 10.34 -13.28
CA ARG A 134 -6.60 11.28 -14.24
C ARG A 134 -7.94 10.80 -14.79
N SER A 135 -8.02 9.53 -15.18
CA SER A 135 -9.15 8.96 -15.93
C SER A 135 -10.33 8.48 -15.07
N LEU A 136 -10.06 8.05 -13.84
CA LEU A 136 -11.09 7.46 -12.97
C LEU A 136 -12.02 8.52 -12.34
N PRO A 137 -13.31 8.18 -12.12
CA PRO A 137 -14.25 9.02 -11.41
C PRO A 137 -13.99 9.02 -9.89
N PRO A 138 -14.44 10.06 -9.15
CA PRO A 138 -14.35 10.15 -7.69
C PRO A 138 -15.33 9.18 -7.01
N ALA A 139 -15.07 7.88 -7.14
CA ALA A 139 -15.79 6.79 -6.49
C ALA A 139 -14.99 6.25 -5.29
N LYS A 140 -15.69 5.71 -4.29
CA LYS A 140 -15.09 5.31 -3.00
C LYS A 140 -13.93 4.33 -3.16
N GLU A 141 -14.04 3.41 -4.10
CA GLU A 141 -13.00 2.43 -4.44
C GLU A 141 -11.70 3.05 -4.99
N ASN A 142 -11.75 4.29 -5.49
CA ASN A 142 -10.61 4.99 -6.09
C ASN A 142 -9.99 6.03 -5.14
N ALA A 143 -10.56 6.25 -3.95
CA ALA A 143 -10.15 7.33 -3.05
C ALA A 143 -8.65 7.26 -2.69
N GLU A 144 -8.19 6.06 -2.30
CA GLU A 144 -6.79 5.80 -1.96
C GLU A 144 -5.84 5.98 -3.15
N LEU A 145 -6.31 5.67 -4.37
CA LEU A 145 -5.53 5.89 -5.59
C LEU A 145 -5.29 7.38 -5.84
N PHE A 146 -6.32 8.21 -5.67
CA PHE A 146 -6.17 9.67 -5.78
C PHE A 146 -5.27 10.23 -4.68
N ARG A 147 -5.44 9.79 -3.43
CA ARG A 147 -4.61 10.23 -2.30
C ARG A 147 -3.13 9.95 -2.55
N ARG A 148 -2.78 8.72 -2.95
CA ARG A 148 -1.38 8.35 -3.26
C ARG A 148 -0.78 9.13 -4.42
N ALA A 149 -1.52 9.26 -5.52
CA ALA A 149 -1.04 10.03 -6.65
C ALA A 149 -0.84 11.51 -6.29
N ALA A 150 -1.70 12.08 -5.44
CA ALA A 150 -1.55 13.44 -4.94
C ALA A 150 -0.30 13.58 -4.05
N GLU A 151 -0.05 12.61 -3.17
CA GLU A 151 1.12 12.57 -2.27
C GLU A 151 2.44 12.54 -3.06
N ASP A 152 2.53 11.70 -4.11
CA ASP A 152 3.71 11.65 -4.99
C ASP A 152 3.97 13.01 -5.67
N LEU A 153 2.92 13.65 -6.20
CA LEU A 153 3.02 14.97 -6.84
C LEU A 153 3.34 16.09 -5.85
N GLN A 154 2.81 16.03 -4.63
CA GLN A 154 3.07 17.06 -3.63
C GLN A 154 4.47 16.93 -3.03
N THR A 155 4.96 15.72 -2.80
CA THR A 155 6.29 15.50 -2.22
C THR A 155 7.41 15.66 -3.25
N GLY A 156 7.11 15.44 -4.54
CA GLY A 156 8.13 15.37 -5.59
C GLY A 156 9.02 14.13 -5.44
N ASN A 157 8.55 13.12 -4.69
CA ASN A 157 9.28 11.87 -4.54
C ASN A 157 9.14 11.07 -5.84
N ASN A 158 10.25 10.87 -6.55
CA ASN A 158 10.32 10.12 -7.82
C ASN A 158 9.63 10.77 -9.04
N VAL A 159 8.99 11.93 -8.87
CA VAL A 159 8.39 12.74 -9.94
C VAL A 159 8.63 14.23 -9.67
N MET A 160 8.46 15.09 -10.68
CA MET A 160 8.52 16.53 -10.48
C MET A 160 7.35 16.98 -9.60
N GLN A 161 7.64 17.80 -8.58
CA GLN A 161 6.61 18.34 -7.68
C GLN A 161 5.59 19.18 -8.47
N ASP A 162 4.31 18.90 -8.29
CA ASP A 162 3.19 19.64 -8.87
C ASP A 162 2.03 19.74 -7.86
N SER A 163 2.08 20.78 -7.02
CA SER A 163 1.06 21.04 -6.01
C SER A 163 -0.31 21.32 -6.60
N THR A 164 -0.40 21.84 -7.83
CA THR A 164 -1.71 22.12 -8.46
C THR A 164 -2.40 20.82 -8.86
N ALA A 165 -1.65 19.90 -9.48
CA ALA A 165 -2.15 18.58 -9.78
C ALA A 165 -2.45 17.78 -8.50
N ALA A 166 -1.62 17.89 -7.46
CA ALA A 166 -1.87 17.28 -6.16
C ALA A 166 -3.19 17.76 -5.54
N ILE A 167 -3.46 19.07 -5.52
CA ILE A 167 -4.74 19.64 -5.04
C ILE A 167 -5.93 19.04 -5.79
N ALA A 168 -5.85 18.94 -7.12
CA ALA A 168 -6.94 18.37 -7.92
C ALA A 168 -7.22 16.91 -7.55
N LEU A 169 -6.18 16.12 -7.29
CA LEU A 169 -6.31 14.72 -6.89
C LEU A 169 -6.78 14.57 -5.44
N TYR A 170 -6.28 15.35 -4.48
CA TYR A 170 -6.82 15.33 -3.12
C TYR A 170 -8.29 15.75 -3.08
N LYS A 171 -8.72 16.69 -3.92
CA LYS A 171 -10.15 17.02 -4.07
C LYS A 171 -10.97 15.82 -4.59
N LYS A 172 -10.45 15.06 -5.56
CA LYS A 172 -11.08 13.80 -5.99
C LYS A 172 -11.14 12.77 -4.86
N ALA A 173 -10.07 12.64 -4.06
CA ALA A 173 -10.03 11.76 -2.89
C ALA A 173 -11.12 12.14 -1.86
N TRP A 174 -11.23 13.44 -1.53
CA TRP A 174 -12.28 13.97 -0.66
C TRP A 174 -13.69 13.68 -1.19
N GLN A 175 -13.92 13.93 -2.49
CA GLN A 175 -15.20 13.62 -3.15
C GLN A 175 -15.52 12.12 -3.14
N ALA A 176 -14.50 11.27 -3.22
CA ALA A 176 -14.61 9.82 -3.08
C ALA A 176 -14.80 9.38 -1.61
N GLY A 177 -14.81 10.30 -0.64
CA GLY A 177 -15.09 10.04 0.76
C GLY A 177 -13.84 9.81 1.63
N ASP A 178 -12.65 10.05 1.12
CA ASP A 178 -11.43 10.06 1.93
C ASP A 178 -11.33 11.36 2.73
N LYS A 179 -11.57 11.24 4.04
CA LYS A 179 -11.56 12.38 4.96
C LYS A 179 -10.15 12.89 5.25
N SER A 180 -9.12 12.06 5.10
CA SER A 180 -7.74 12.47 5.34
C SER A 180 -7.27 13.53 4.33
N ALA A 181 -7.84 13.51 3.12
CA ALA A 181 -7.54 14.47 2.07
C ALA A 181 -7.78 15.93 2.46
N ALA A 182 -8.63 16.23 3.46
CA ALA A 182 -8.82 17.60 3.93
C ALA A 182 -7.60 18.14 4.70
N ASP A 183 -6.95 17.33 5.54
CA ASP A 183 -5.71 17.75 6.20
C ASP A 183 -4.60 17.92 5.17
N GLU A 184 -4.50 17.00 4.21
CA GLU A 184 -3.53 17.07 3.11
C GLU A 184 -3.71 18.34 2.26
N LEU A 185 -4.95 18.68 1.89
CA LEU A 185 -5.25 19.92 1.16
C LEU A 185 -4.84 21.14 1.97
N SER A 186 -5.14 21.16 3.27
CA SER A 186 -4.71 22.24 4.16
C SER A 186 -3.20 22.43 4.11
N ASP A 187 -2.44 21.34 4.21
CA ASP A 187 -0.98 21.38 4.23
C ASP A 187 -0.40 21.84 2.88
N VAL A 188 -0.99 21.42 1.76
CA VAL A 188 -0.61 21.90 0.42
C VAL A 188 -0.87 23.40 0.28
N TYR A 189 -2.05 23.89 0.66
CA TYR A 189 -2.35 25.33 0.58
C TYR A 189 -1.45 26.15 1.53
N ALA A 190 -1.13 25.63 2.71
CA ALA A 190 -0.19 26.26 3.63
C ALA A 190 1.24 26.31 3.06
N PHE A 191 1.66 25.26 2.35
CA PHE A 191 2.93 25.23 1.60
C PHE A 191 2.97 26.32 0.52
N LEU A 192 1.87 26.51 -0.21
CA LEU A 192 1.72 27.55 -1.24
C LEU A 192 1.53 28.97 -0.67
N GLY A 193 1.39 29.13 0.65
CA GLY A 193 1.13 30.42 1.29
C GLY A 193 -0.31 30.92 1.18
N ASP A 194 -1.25 30.05 0.78
CA ASP A 194 -2.68 30.35 0.72
C ASP A 194 -3.34 30.06 2.07
N THR A 195 -3.11 30.96 3.02
CA THR A 195 -3.66 30.85 4.38
C THR A 195 -5.18 30.72 4.42
N PRO A 196 -5.98 31.47 3.63
CA PRO A 196 -7.43 31.30 3.62
C PRO A 196 -7.88 29.87 3.26
N ARG A 197 -7.35 29.29 2.17
CA ARG A 197 -7.71 27.92 1.78
C ARG A 197 -7.16 26.88 2.73
N ALA A 198 -5.95 27.07 3.25
CA ALA A 198 -5.41 26.20 4.28
C ALA A 198 -6.34 26.15 5.51
N TYR A 199 -6.78 27.32 5.99
CA TYR A 199 -7.70 27.43 7.13
C TYR A 199 -9.05 26.76 6.86
N PHE A 200 -9.61 26.96 5.67
CA PHE A 200 -10.84 26.29 5.23
C PHE A 200 -10.73 24.77 5.30
N TRP A 201 -9.67 24.21 4.74
CA TRP A 201 -9.46 22.76 4.69
C TRP A 201 -9.12 22.17 6.06
N LYS A 202 -8.43 22.92 6.93
CA LYS A 202 -8.18 22.51 8.32
C LYS A 202 -9.46 22.36 9.13
N ILE A 203 -10.44 23.24 8.90
CA ILE A 203 -11.78 23.13 9.49
C ILE A 203 -12.50 21.88 8.97
N ARG A 204 -12.43 21.60 7.66
CA ARG A 204 -13.06 20.41 7.07
C ARG A 204 -12.46 19.10 7.55
N ALA A 205 -11.18 19.11 7.89
CA ALA A 205 -10.52 17.99 8.53
C ALA A 205 -11.02 17.73 9.96
N HIS A 206 -11.81 18.65 10.55
CA HIS A 206 -12.15 18.68 11.98
C HIS A 206 -10.92 18.77 12.90
N SER A 207 -9.83 19.32 12.36
CA SER A 207 -8.60 19.61 13.10
C SER A 207 -8.70 20.98 13.78
N ASN A 208 -7.83 21.26 14.75
CA ASN A 208 -7.76 22.60 15.37
C ASN A 208 -7.27 23.62 14.31
N PRO A 209 -8.11 24.55 13.85
CA PRO A 209 -7.77 25.40 12.72
C PRO A 209 -6.81 26.54 13.12
N GLU A 210 -6.63 26.79 14.43
CA GLU A 210 -5.63 27.76 14.93
C GLU A 210 -4.18 27.28 14.76
N TYR A 211 -3.97 26.00 14.38
CA TYR A 211 -2.64 25.50 13.97
C TYR A 211 -2.35 25.72 12.48
N THR A 212 -3.25 26.38 11.75
CA THR A 212 -2.98 26.75 10.35
C THR A 212 -1.84 27.78 10.31
N LYS A 213 -0.86 27.56 9.44
CA LYS A 213 0.25 28.49 9.23
C LYS A 213 -0.27 29.88 8.87
N ASP A 214 0.26 30.90 9.54
CA ASP A 214 -0.08 32.32 9.33
C ASP A 214 -1.55 32.68 9.59
N VAL A 215 -2.32 31.85 10.30
CA VAL A 215 -3.74 32.10 10.61
C VAL A 215 -3.99 33.38 11.41
N ASN A 216 -2.98 33.84 12.14
CA ASN A 216 -3.00 35.11 12.87
C ASN A 216 -2.99 36.33 11.93
N LYS A 217 -2.65 36.16 10.65
CA LYS A 217 -2.72 37.21 9.63
C LYS A 217 -4.12 37.37 9.06
N LEU A 218 -5.02 36.40 9.25
CA LEU A 218 -6.43 36.52 8.85
C LEU A 218 -7.17 37.43 9.83
N ALA A 219 -7.91 38.39 9.30
CA ALA A 219 -8.78 39.23 10.11
C ALA A 219 -9.93 38.39 10.73
N PRO A 220 -10.45 38.76 11.91
CA PRO A 220 -11.53 38.01 12.56
C PRO A 220 -12.76 37.79 11.67
N GLU A 221 -13.14 38.80 10.89
CA GLU A 221 -14.25 38.74 9.94
C GLU A 221 -14.00 37.74 8.79
N GLU A 222 -12.76 37.65 8.31
CA GLU A 222 -12.37 36.68 7.27
C GLU A 222 -12.49 35.26 7.81
N LYS A 223 -12.02 35.02 9.05
CA LYS A 223 -12.15 33.71 9.71
C LYS A 223 -13.62 33.28 9.80
N VAL A 224 -14.52 34.19 10.21
CA VAL A 224 -15.96 33.89 10.30
C VAL A 224 -16.56 33.53 8.92
N VAL A 225 -16.18 34.25 7.86
CA VAL A 225 -16.63 33.94 6.50
C VAL A 225 -16.13 32.56 6.06
N ILE A 226 -14.85 32.25 6.29
CA ILE A 226 -14.27 30.97 5.91
C ILE A 226 -14.91 29.81 6.70
N GLN A 227 -15.14 29.98 8.00
CA GLN A 227 -15.84 28.99 8.84
C GLN A 227 -17.25 28.68 8.33
N ARG A 228 -18.00 29.72 7.93
CA ARG A 228 -19.33 29.53 7.34
C ARG A 228 -19.26 28.74 6.04
N LYS A 229 -18.31 29.07 5.15
CA LYS A 229 -18.09 28.32 3.90
C LYS A 229 -17.66 26.87 4.17
N ALA A 230 -16.81 26.64 5.17
CA ALA A 230 -16.33 25.30 5.51
C ALA A 230 -17.46 24.40 6.05
N ALA A 231 -18.39 24.97 6.81
CA ALA A 231 -19.58 24.29 7.32
C ALA A 231 -20.61 23.93 6.24
N ASP A 232 -20.59 24.63 5.10
CA ASP A 232 -21.40 24.28 3.94
C ASP A 232 -20.78 23.09 3.20
N VAL A 233 -21.41 21.92 3.35
CA VAL A 233 -20.94 20.66 2.74
C VAL A 233 -21.03 20.67 1.21
N THR A 234 -21.80 21.58 0.61
CA THR A 234 -21.91 21.72 -0.85
C THR A 234 -20.76 22.52 -1.45
N GLN A 235 -20.13 23.39 -0.65
CA GLN A 235 -18.93 24.09 -1.06
C GLN A 235 -17.81 23.07 -1.33
N THR A 236 -17.01 23.22 -2.37
CA THR A 236 -15.90 22.28 -2.65
C THR A 236 -14.53 22.92 -2.51
N ASP A 237 -14.47 24.25 -2.38
CA ASP A 237 -13.28 25.08 -2.13
C ASP A 237 -13.68 26.55 -1.89
N ILE A 238 -12.75 27.49 -1.61
CA ILE A 238 -13.08 28.94 -1.46
C ILE A 238 -12.28 29.89 -2.34
#